data_AF-A0AAU9WAY6-F1
#
_entry.id   AF-A0AAU9WAY6-F1
#
_cell.length_a   1.000
_cell.length_b   1.000
_cell.length_c   1.000
_cell.angle_alpha   90.00
_cell.angle_beta   90.00
_cell.angle_gamma   90.00
#
_symmetry.space_group_name_H-M   'P 1'
#
loop_
_entity.id
_entity.type
_entity.pdbx_description
1 polymer ?
#
loop_
_entity_poly.entity_id
_entity_poly.type
_entity_poly.pdbx_seq_one_letter_code
_entity_poly.pdbx_strand_id
1 'polypeptide(L)'
;MSNVHPEFYSDHRVITCSLNHPKPPRSDVTVTQRSILDREKFSCDIIDSFSHGSGCTDDVNALASIYNNTLLEIYDKHAPLKMMTVKHRRLAKWYNDQPP
;
A
#
# COMPACT_ATOMS: atom_id res chain seq x y z
N MET A 1 -24.91 -7.23 -41.48
CA MET A 1 -25.25 -8.67 -41.46
C MET A 1 -24.81 -9.21 -40.10
N SER A 2 -25.75 -9.53 -39.21
CA SER A 2 -25.48 -9.97 -37.83
C SER A 2 -25.27 -11.49 -37.79
N ASN A 3 -24.07 -11.93 -37.40
CA ASN A 3 -23.76 -13.35 -37.20
C ASN A 3 -24.40 -13.82 -35.88
N VAL A 4 -25.51 -14.57 -35.99
CA VAL A 4 -26.18 -15.20 -34.84
C VAL A 4 -25.60 -16.61 -34.66
N HIS A 5 -24.99 -16.87 -33.51
CA HIS A 5 -24.42 -18.18 -33.18
C HIS A 5 -25.54 -19.14 -32.72
N PRO A 6 -25.63 -20.37 -33.24
CA PRO A 6 -26.81 -21.22 -33.11
C PRO A 6 -26.98 -21.97 -31.75
N GLU A 7 -26.22 -21.65 -30.71
CA GLU A 7 -26.11 -22.53 -29.52
C GLU A 7 -26.75 -22.03 -28.20
N PHE A 8 -27.54 -20.96 -28.21
CA PHE A 8 -28.19 -20.49 -26.97
C PHE A 8 -29.71 -20.50 -27.08
N TYR A 9 -30.36 -21.46 -26.40
CA TYR A 9 -31.80 -21.43 -26.15
C TYR A 9 -32.09 -20.38 -25.07
N SER A 10 -32.28 -19.13 -25.49
CA SER A 10 -32.75 -18.04 -24.63
C SER A 10 -33.83 -17.27 -25.36
N ASP A 11 -34.80 -16.75 -24.61
CA ASP A 11 -35.79 -15.78 -25.08
C ASP A 11 -35.18 -14.40 -25.38
N HIS A 12 -33.91 -14.17 -25.00
CA HIS A 12 -33.15 -12.96 -25.27
C HIS A 12 -32.19 -13.12 -26.45
N ARG A 13 -32.06 -12.08 -27.27
CA ARG A 13 -31.06 -12.01 -28.35
C ARG A 13 -29.71 -11.53 -27.80
N VAL A 14 -28.65 -12.27 -28.09
CA VAL A 14 -27.28 -11.82 -27.80
C VAL A 14 -26.91 -10.71 -28.79
N ILE A 15 -26.66 -9.52 -28.27
CA ILE A 15 -26.11 -8.39 -29.03
C ILE A 15 -24.63 -8.30 -28.68
N THR A 16 -23.76 -8.62 -29.63
CA THR A 16 -22.32 -8.43 -29.50
C THR A 16 -21.89 -7.15 -30.22
N CYS A 17 -20.96 -6.42 -29.61
CA CYS A 17 -20.27 -5.32 -30.29
C CYS A 17 -18.78 -5.40 -30.00
N SER A 18 -17.97 -5.13 -31.03
CA SER A 18 -16.52 -5.02 -30.88
C SER A 18 -16.17 -3.58 -30.54
N LEU A 19 -15.67 -3.36 -29.33
CA LEU A 19 -15.21 -2.06 -28.89
C LEU A 19 -13.70 -1.96 -29.04
N ASN A 20 -13.23 -0.99 -29.81
CA ASN A 20 -11.83 -0.65 -29.90
C ASN A 20 -11.57 0.65 -29.13
N HIS A 21 -11.16 0.52 -27.88
CA HIS A 21 -10.77 1.65 -27.04
C HIS A 21 -9.29 1.54 -26.65
N PRO A 22 -8.53 2.64 -26.73
CA PRO A 22 -7.14 2.62 -26.31
C PRO A 22 -7.06 2.31 -24.81
N LYS A 23 -6.06 1.51 -24.42
CA LYS A 23 -5.78 1.25 -23.02
C LYS A 23 -5.51 2.59 -22.31
N PRO A 24 -6.18 2.87 -21.18
CA PRO A 24 -5.94 4.13 -20.48
C PRO A 24 -4.45 4.25 -20.11
N PRO A 25 -3.91 5.48 -20.07
CA PRO A 25 -2.52 5.70 -19.70
C PRO A 25 -2.19 5.04 -18.36
N ARG A 26 -0.98 4.50 -18.25
CA ARG A 26 -0.49 3.97 -16.98
C ARG A 26 -0.35 5.14 -16.01
N SER A 27 -1.05 5.08 -14.90
CA SER A 27 -0.83 6.01 -13.79
C SER A 27 0.16 5.40 -12.79
N ASP A 28 1.17 6.20 -12.49
CA ASP A 28 2.06 5.97 -11.37
C ASP A 28 1.55 6.80 -10.19
N VAL A 29 1.49 6.18 -9.01
CA VAL A 29 1.05 6.84 -7.78
C VAL A 29 2.21 6.84 -6.82
N THR A 30 2.58 8.03 -6.37
CA THR A 30 3.56 8.21 -5.30
C THR A 30 2.87 7.93 -3.97
N VAL A 31 3.41 6.99 -3.22
CA VAL A 31 2.93 6.64 -1.87
C VAL A 31 4.07 6.73 -0.88
N THR A 32 3.75 7.10 0.36
CA THR A 32 4.65 7.03 1.49
C THR A 32 4.40 5.75 2.27
N GLN A 33 5.46 4.99 2.54
CA GLN A 33 5.39 3.73 3.25
C GLN A 33 6.61 3.53 4.15
N ARG A 34 6.48 2.69 5.17
CA ARG A 34 7.57 2.25 6.05
C ARG A 34 7.86 0.77 5.81
N SER A 35 9.09 0.34 6.02
CA SER A 35 9.47 -1.08 5.89
C SER A 35 8.94 -1.91 7.06
N ILE A 36 8.92 -3.24 6.86
CA ILE A 36 8.67 -4.19 7.94
C ILE A 36 9.75 -4.03 9.01
N LEU A 37 9.32 -4.04 10.27
CA LEU A 37 10.14 -3.78 11.43
C LEU A 37 10.69 -5.09 12.02
N ASP A 38 11.96 -5.08 12.43
CA ASP A 38 12.57 -6.15 13.22
C ASP A 38 12.12 -6.00 14.68
N ARG A 39 11.17 -6.85 15.08
CA ARG A 39 10.48 -6.77 16.38
C ARG A 39 11.45 -6.86 17.55
N GLU A 40 12.48 -7.69 17.46
CA GLU A 40 13.40 -7.94 18.56
C GLU A 40 14.29 -6.72 18.79
N LYS A 41 14.92 -6.22 17.72
CA LYS A 41 15.78 -5.02 17.81
C LYS A 41 15.00 -3.78 18.26
N PHE A 42 13.78 -3.60 17.75
CA PHE A 42 12.93 -2.49 18.18
C PHE A 42 12.57 -2.56 19.66
N SER A 43 12.24 -3.77 20.16
CA SER A 43 11.91 -3.95 21.57
C SER A 43 13.11 -3.66 22.47
N CYS A 44 14.31 -4.13 22.07
CA CYS A 44 15.55 -3.83 22.79
C CYS A 44 15.82 -2.32 22.86
N ASP A 45 15.70 -1.60 21.74
CA ASP A 45 15.95 -0.15 21.70
C ASP A 45 14.93 0.65 22.53
N ILE A 46 13.66 0.21 22.59
CA ILE A 46 12.67 0.81 23.50
C ILE A 46 13.11 0.63 24.95
N ILE A 47 13.44 -0.61 25.35
CA ILE A 47 13.84 -0.90 26.73
C ILE A 47 15.06 -0.07 27.10
N ASP A 48 16.09 -0.05 26.24
CA ASP A 48 17.31 0.73 26.45
C ASP A 48 17.04 2.23 26.61
N SER A 49 16.23 2.81 25.71
CA SER A 49 15.91 4.24 25.71
C SER A 49 15.16 4.70 26.96
N PHE A 50 14.32 3.84 27.53
CA PHE A 50 13.55 4.17 28.75
C PHE A 50 14.20 3.67 30.05
N SER A 51 15.28 2.89 29.97
CA SER A 51 15.96 2.32 31.16
C SER A 51 16.61 3.39 32.04
N HIS A 52 17.03 4.52 31.45
CA HIS A 52 17.76 5.57 32.17
C HIS A 52 16.88 6.65 32.83
N GLY A 53 15.55 6.51 32.74
CA GLY A 53 14.60 7.47 33.30
C GLY A 53 14.56 8.77 32.51
N SER A 54 13.36 9.22 32.16
CA SER A 54 13.17 10.59 31.66
C SER A 54 13.49 11.56 32.79
N GLY A 55 14.23 12.64 32.50
CA GLY A 55 14.68 13.61 33.51
C GLY A 55 13.56 14.05 34.46
N CYS A 56 13.91 14.35 35.70
CA CYS A 56 12.98 14.79 36.73
C CYS A 56 12.34 16.14 36.32
N THR A 57 11.17 16.07 35.69
CA THR A 57 10.32 17.23 35.39
C THR A 57 8.93 16.95 35.93
N ASP A 58 8.38 17.86 36.72
CA ASP A 58 7.01 17.75 37.23
C ASP A 58 5.94 18.13 36.18
N ASP A 59 6.37 18.56 34.99
CA ASP A 59 5.48 18.89 33.87
C ASP A 59 5.10 17.64 33.05
N VAL A 60 3.83 17.25 33.16
CA VAL A 60 3.25 16.12 32.44
C VAL A 60 3.31 16.31 30.92
N ASN A 61 3.15 17.54 30.41
CA ASN A 61 3.22 17.78 28.97
C ASN A 61 4.65 17.58 28.45
N ALA A 62 5.65 18.04 29.20
CA ALA A 62 7.05 17.81 28.88
C ALA A 62 7.38 16.31 28.84
N LEU A 63 6.91 15.54 29.84
CA LEU A 63 7.08 14.09 29.86
C LEU A 63 6.40 13.39 28.67
N ALA A 64 5.19 13.79 28.32
CA ALA A 64 4.47 13.25 27.16
C ALA A 64 5.19 13.57 25.84
N SER A 65 5.73 14.78 25.70
CA SER A 65 6.54 15.16 24.54
C SER A 65 7.82 14.33 24.44
N ILE A 66 8.53 14.11 25.55
CA ILE A 66 9.74 13.26 25.56
C ILE A 66 9.37 11.84 25.13
N TYR A 67 8.34 11.25 25.72
CA TYR A 67 7.87 9.92 25.36
C TYR A 67 7.55 9.80 23.86
N ASN A 68 6.74 10.72 23.33
CA ASN A 68 6.34 10.71 21.93
C ASN A 68 7.53 10.90 20.98
N ASN A 69 8.43 11.83 21.29
CA ASN A 69 9.60 12.10 20.48
C ASN A 69 10.58 10.92 20.49
N THR A 70 10.86 10.33 21.66
CA THR A 70 11.72 9.16 21.78
C THR A 70 11.15 7.97 21.00
N LEU A 71 9.84 7.70 21.10
CA LEU A 71 9.22 6.63 20.30
C LEU A 71 9.28 6.92 18.80
N LEU A 72 9.07 8.16 18.39
CA LEU A 72 9.15 8.55 16.99
C LEU A 72 10.56 8.37 16.45
N GLU A 73 11.59 8.76 17.20
CA GLU A 73 13.00 8.57 16.84
C GLU A 73 13.37 7.09 16.70
N ILE A 74 12.97 6.25 17.66
CA ILE A 74 13.19 4.79 17.59
C ILE A 74 12.45 4.22 16.38
N TYR A 75 11.21 4.63 16.15
CA TYR A 75 10.41 4.15 15.03
C TYR A 75 10.99 4.57 13.68
N ASP A 76 11.48 5.81 13.55
CA ASP A 76 12.14 6.32 12.35
C ASP A 76 13.49 5.63 12.11
N LYS A 77 14.23 5.29 13.17
CA LYS A 77 15.47 4.50 13.08
C LYS A 77 15.23 3.11 12.48
N HIS A 78 14.19 2.40 12.92
CA HIS A 78 13.93 1.01 12.52
C HIS A 78 13.08 0.89 11.24
N ALA A 79 12.21 1.86 10.97
CA ALA A 79 11.28 1.80 9.86
C ALA A 79 11.14 3.19 9.21
N PRO A 80 12.21 3.74 8.61
CA PRO A 80 12.21 5.10 8.08
C PRO A 80 11.14 5.27 7.01
N LEU A 81 10.53 6.46 6.99
CA LEU A 81 9.53 6.81 6.00
C LEU A 81 10.18 6.91 4.61
N LYS A 82 9.71 6.07 3.67
CA LYS A 82 10.21 6.05 2.30
C LYS A 82 9.09 6.41 1.34
N MET A 83 9.43 7.28 0.39
CA MET A 83 8.56 7.58 -0.73
C MET A 83 8.82 6.58 -1.85
N MET A 84 7.78 5.94 -2.36
CA MET A 84 7.86 4.97 -3.45
C MET A 84 6.82 5.27 -4.51
N THR A 85 7.23 5.18 -5.77
CA THR A 85 6.32 5.26 -6.91
C THR A 85 5.79 3.86 -7.22
N VAL A 86 4.47 3.66 -7.10
CA VAL A 86 3.80 2.38 -7.33
C VAL A 86 2.94 2.48 -8.58
N LYS A 87 3.07 1.47 -9.45
CA LYS A 87 2.22 1.34 -10.64
C LYS A 87 0.79 1.04 -10.18
N HIS A 88 -0.14 1.94 -10.45
CA HIS A 88 -1.54 1.85 -10.02
C HIS A 88 -2.27 0.63 -10.60
N ARG A 89 -1.82 0.13 -11.76
CA ARG A 89 -2.32 -1.11 -12.38
C ARG A 89 -1.17 -2.06 -12.68
N ARG A 90 -1.05 -3.11 -11.87
CA ARG A 90 -0.18 -4.26 -12.22
C ARG A 90 -0.76 -4.95 -13.45
N LEU A 91 0.09 -5.54 -14.29
CA LEU A 91 -0.34 -6.42 -15.38
C LEU A 91 -1.25 -7.51 -14.79
N ALA A 92 -2.53 -7.46 -15.11
CA ALA A 92 -3.48 -8.51 -14.79
C ALA A 92 -3.08 -9.74 -15.61
N LYS A 93 -2.60 -10.81 -14.95
CA LYS A 93 -2.17 -12.06 -15.61
C LYS A 93 -3.28 -12.77 -16.41
N TRP A 94 -4.54 -12.40 -16.19
CA TRP A 94 -5.72 -12.94 -16.87
C TRP A 94 -6.09 -12.14 -18.13
N TYR A 95 -5.40 -11.04 -18.42
CA TYR A 95 -5.48 -10.33 -19.69
C TYR A 95 -4.41 -10.91 -20.61
N ASN A 96 -4.70 -12.08 -21.20
CA ASN A 96 -3.85 -12.62 -22.25
C ASN A 96 -4.07 -11.80 -23.53
N ASP A 97 -3.00 -11.37 -24.18
CA ASP A 97 -3.02 -10.65 -25.48
C ASP A 97 -3.39 -11.57 -26.67
N GLN A 98 -4.02 -12.71 -26.39
CA GLN A 98 -4.54 -13.64 -27.39
C GLN A 98 -6.06 -13.74 -27.17
N PRO A 99 -6.87 -13.44 -28.19
CA PRO A 99 -8.29 -13.74 -28.13
C PRO A 99 -8.49 -15.27 -28.09
N PRO A 100 -9.54 -15.77 -27.42
CA PRO A 100 -9.95 -17.17 -27.54
C PRO A 100 -10.37 -17.54 -28.97
#